data_AF-A0A352W497-F1
#
_entry.id   AF-A0A352W497-F1
#
_cell.length_a   1.000
_cell.length_b   1.000
_cell.length_c   1.000
_cell.angle_alpha   90.00
_cell.angle_beta   90.00
_cell.angle_gamma   90.00
#
_symmetry.space_group_name_H-M   'P 1'
#
loop_
_entity.id
_entity.type
_entity.pdbx_description
1 polymer ?
#
loop_
_entity_poly.entity_id
_entity_poly.type
_entity_poly.pdbx_seq_one_letter_code
_entity_poly.pdbx_strand_id
1 'polypeptide(L)'
;MLAVFMNTFLYLRFNRFNPVAAKSIEARLTLANSMDFAEITDLQIDRSVYRPKDKISARARLACYKGQTFTTNLAIELPADIEEGEYLVNLSSGYFWLSADAGLSPEKYLPEDLEQAFDLLSLESGSRSLCLWLVTKRQGVLINGKDYENLPRSKYEQMLKTRSARKSPSFSLIKSMLPQNFPVTGMKSLRFSVKKDIYE
;
A
#
# COMPACT_ATOMS: atom_id res chain seq x y z
N MET A 1 10.93 10.32 10.99
CA MET A 1 11.22 9.29 12.01
C MET A 1 10.88 9.78 13.42
N LEU A 2 11.44 10.90 13.91
CA LEU A 2 11.07 11.52 15.20
C LEU A 2 9.58 11.89 15.31
N ALA A 3 9.00 12.44 14.23
CA ALA A 3 7.57 12.75 14.18
C ALA A 3 6.67 11.49 14.25
N VAL A 4 7.14 10.35 13.71
CA VAL A 4 6.40 9.07 13.76
C VAL A 4 6.44 8.49 15.17
N PHE A 5 7.61 8.50 15.81
CA PHE A 5 7.79 8.04 17.19
C PHE A 5 6.95 8.83 18.21
N MET A 6 6.98 10.17 18.11
CA MET A 6 6.11 11.06 18.90
C MET A 6 4.63 10.73 18.69
N ASN A 7 4.22 10.50 17.44
CA ASN A 7 2.83 10.19 17.11
C ASN A 7 2.40 8.83 17.68
N THR A 8 3.23 7.79 17.58
CA THR A 8 2.97 6.46 18.15
C THR A 8 2.82 6.47 19.67
N PHE A 9 3.71 7.17 20.39
CA PHE A 9 3.62 7.25 21.86
C PHE A 9 2.36 8.01 22.30
N LEU A 10 2.06 9.14 21.64
CA LEU A 10 0.83 9.89 21.90
C LEU A 10 -0.41 9.04 21.59
N TYR A 11 -0.38 8.25 20.52
CA TYR A 11 -1.46 7.33 20.15
C TYR A 11 -1.75 6.29 21.23
N LEU A 12 -0.70 5.65 21.78
CA LEU A 12 -0.85 4.68 22.86
C LEU A 12 -1.29 5.33 24.18
N ARG A 13 -0.78 6.52 24.50
CA ARG A 13 -1.10 7.22 25.75
C ARG A 13 -2.51 7.82 25.76
N PHE A 14 -2.96 8.35 24.63
CA PHE A 14 -4.27 8.99 24.48
C PHE A 14 -5.24 8.13 23.67
N ASN A 15 -5.13 6.80 23.77
CA ASN A 15 -6.06 5.89 23.11
C ASN A 15 -7.45 5.93 23.79
N ARG A 16 -8.50 5.64 23.01
CA ARG A 16 -9.90 5.68 23.46
C ARG A 16 -10.39 4.38 24.14
N PHE A 17 -9.55 3.35 24.19
CA PHE A 17 -9.95 2.00 24.62
C PHE A 17 -9.65 1.81 26.10
N ASN A 18 -8.37 1.67 26.44
CA ASN A 18 -7.90 1.43 27.80
C ASN A 18 -6.53 2.09 28.01
N PRO A 19 -6.27 2.75 29.15
CA PRO A 19 -4.99 3.40 29.41
C PRO A 19 -3.85 2.36 29.40
N VAL A 20 -2.89 2.55 28.50
CA VAL A 20 -1.68 1.73 28.44
C VAL A 20 -0.61 2.36 29.33
N ALA A 21 -0.24 1.68 30.42
CA ALA A 21 0.86 2.08 31.28
C ALA A 21 2.19 1.60 30.69
N ALA A 22 2.87 2.48 29.94
CA ALA A 22 4.23 2.21 29.46
C ALA A 22 5.19 2.09 30.66
N LYS A 23 5.79 0.91 30.85
CA LYS A 23 6.78 0.65 31.92
C LYS A 23 8.14 1.28 31.60
N SER A 24 8.54 1.25 30.34
CA SER A 24 9.80 1.80 29.85
C SER A 24 9.69 2.10 28.35
N ILE A 25 10.47 3.07 27.88
CA ILE A 25 10.59 3.41 26.46
C ILE A 25 12.07 3.38 26.13
N GLU A 26 12.48 2.48 25.24
CA GLU A 26 13.84 2.43 24.70
C GLU A 26 13.80 2.88 23.24
N ALA A 27 14.56 3.92 22.91
CA ALA A 27 14.70 4.41 21.55
C ALA A 27 16.18 4.36 21.14
N ARG A 28 16.47 3.72 20.01
CA ARG A 28 17.82 3.68 19.44
C ARG A 28 17.84 4.50 18.16
N LEU A 29 18.58 5.60 18.18
CA LEU A 29 18.81 6.42 17.00
C LEU A 29 20.18 6.09 16.42
N THR A 30 20.22 5.68 15.16
CA THR A 30 21.49 5.56 14.42
C THR A 30 21.54 6.68 13.40
N LEU A 31 22.47 7.61 13.57
CA LEU A 31 22.74 8.68 12.62
C LEU A 31 23.81 8.20 11.65
N ALA A 32 23.41 7.92 10.41
CA ALA A 32 24.36 7.67 9.33
C ALA A 32 24.81 9.02 8.74
N ASN A 33 26.12 9.21 8.58
CA ASN A 33 26.70 10.43 8.01
C ASN A 33 26.72 10.40 6.46
N SER A 34 25.93 9.51 5.86
CA SER A 34 25.81 9.31 4.42
C SER A 34 24.34 9.41 3.99
N MET A 35 24.09 10.19 2.93
CA MET A 35 22.81 10.19 2.22
C MET A 35 22.72 8.94 1.35
N ASP A 36 22.49 7.80 1.97
CA ASP A 36 22.29 6.52 1.28
C ASP A 36 20.80 6.32 1.00
N PHE A 37 20.20 7.21 0.21
CA PHE A 37 18.85 7.02 -0.32
C PHE A 37 18.88 6.97 -1.86
N ALA A 38 17.85 6.35 -2.44
CA ALA A 38 17.65 6.29 -3.87
C ALA A 38 16.33 6.96 -4.25
N GLU A 39 16.37 7.85 -5.24
CA GLU A 39 15.20 8.49 -5.80
C GLU A 39 14.69 7.71 -7.02
N ILE A 40 13.37 7.55 -7.12
CA ILE A 40 12.72 6.99 -8.30
C ILE A 40 12.75 8.03 -9.42
N THR A 41 13.58 7.80 -10.43
CA THR A 41 13.79 8.73 -11.55
C THR A 41 12.91 8.41 -12.75
N ASP A 42 12.68 7.12 -13.02
CA ASP A 42 11.90 6.67 -14.17
C ASP A 42 11.12 5.39 -13.87
N LEU A 43 10.00 5.22 -14.58
CA LEU A 43 9.15 4.03 -14.58
C LEU A 43 8.79 3.72 -16.03
N GLN A 44 9.00 2.47 -16.44
CA GLN A 44 8.61 1.96 -17.75
C GLN A 44 7.81 0.68 -17.56
N ILE A 45 6.82 0.45 -18.43
CA ILE A 45 6.04 -0.79 -18.49
C ILE A 45 6.15 -1.40 -19.89
N ASP A 46 5.97 -2.71 -20.00
CA ASP A 46 6.16 -3.45 -21.25
C ASP A 46 5.12 -3.11 -22.33
N ARG A 47 3.89 -2.81 -21.92
CA ARG A 47 2.75 -2.55 -22.81
C ARG A 47 1.87 -1.43 -22.25
N SER A 48 1.05 -0.82 -23.10
CA SER A 48 0.01 0.16 -22.72
C SER A 48 -1.41 -0.42 -22.68
N VAL A 49 -1.59 -1.65 -23.16
CA VAL A 49 -2.85 -2.38 -23.18
C VAL A 49 -2.63 -3.77 -22.59
N TYR A 50 -3.42 -4.15 -21.60
CA TYR A 50 -3.37 -5.44 -20.91
C TYR A 50 -4.74 -6.11 -20.91
N ARG A 51 -4.73 -7.43 -20.69
CA ARG A 51 -5.92 -8.24 -20.45
C ARG A 51 -6.04 -8.63 -18.97
N PRO A 52 -7.23 -9.05 -18.49
CA PRO A 52 -7.32 -9.72 -17.20
C PRO A 52 -6.35 -10.89 -17.10
N LYS A 53 -5.75 -11.11 -15.92
CA LYS A 53 -4.64 -12.06 -15.67
C LYS A 53 -3.30 -11.74 -16.31
N ASP A 54 -3.20 -10.69 -17.13
CA ASP A 54 -1.89 -10.28 -17.62
C ASP A 54 -1.00 -9.79 -16.47
N LYS A 55 0.30 -9.94 -16.67
CA LYS A 55 1.33 -9.42 -15.78
C LYS A 55 1.88 -8.12 -16.33
N ILE A 56 1.80 -7.05 -15.54
CA ILE A 56 2.47 -5.78 -15.83
C ILE A 56 3.91 -5.92 -15.39
N SER A 57 4.85 -5.83 -16.33
CA SER A 57 6.28 -5.87 -16.04
C SER A 57 6.83 -4.46 -16.02
N ALA A 58 7.16 -3.97 -14.83
CA ALA A 58 7.66 -2.63 -14.61
C ALA A 58 9.18 -2.62 -14.46
N ARG A 59 9.84 -1.73 -15.20
CA ARG A 59 11.26 -1.41 -15.06
C ARG A 59 11.39 -0.05 -14.38
N ALA A 60 11.97 -0.04 -13.19
CA ALA A 60 12.19 1.14 -12.38
C ALA A 60 13.66 1.58 -12.48
N ARG A 61 13.91 2.86 -12.77
CA ARG A 61 15.26 3.45 -12.66
C ARG A 61 15.36 4.26 -11.38
N LEU A 62 16.37 3.94 -10.58
CA LEU A 62 16.67 4.65 -9.35
C LEU A 62 18.02 5.36 -9.46
N ALA A 63 18.11 6.55 -8.88
CA ALA A 63 19.35 7.30 -8.74
C ALA A 63 19.69 7.43 -7.26
N CYS A 64 20.84 6.88 -6.86
CA CYS A 64 21.42 7.15 -5.56
C CYS A 64 21.95 8.58 -5.52
N TYR A 65 21.97 9.19 -4.33
CA TYR A 65 22.52 10.54 -4.13
C TYR A 65 23.95 10.70 -4.68
N LYS A 66 24.77 9.65 -4.64
CA LYS A 66 26.16 9.64 -5.17
C LYS A 66 26.24 9.46 -6.70
N GLY A 67 25.14 9.63 -7.43
CA GLY A 67 25.07 9.59 -8.89
C GLY A 67 25.04 8.19 -9.51
N GLN A 68 25.21 7.13 -8.72
CA GLN A 68 25.01 5.77 -9.22
C GLN A 68 23.53 5.57 -9.57
N THR A 69 23.27 5.24 -10.83
CA THR A 69 21.95 4.82 -11.27
C THR A 69 21.91 3.31 -11.43
N PHE A 70 20.79 2.71 -11.08
CA PHE A 70 20.55 1.29 -11.31
C PHE A 70 19.09 1.06 -11.67
N THR A 71 18.83 -0.12 -12.22
CA THR A 71 17.50 -0.51 -12.67
C THR A 71 17.07 -1.73 -11.90
N THR A 72 15.81 -1.75 -11.48
CA THR A 72 15.19 -2.91 -10.84
C THR A 72 13.85 -3.21 -11.50
N ASN A 73 13.47 -4.48 -11.52
CA ASN A 73 12.23 -4.93 -12.13
C ASN A 73 11.24 -5.34 -11.05
N LEU A 74 10.00 -4.92 -11.21
CA LEU A 74 8.87 -5.37 -10.40
C LEU A 74 7.78 -5.84 -11.35
N ALA A 75 6.91 -6.67 -10.84
CA ALA A 75 5.75 -7.09 -11.60
C ALA A 75 4.54 -7.27 -10.71
N ILE A 76 3.38 -7.02 -11.29
CA ILE A 76 2.08 -7.19 -10.66
C ILE A 76 1.14 -7.91 -11.62
N GLU A 77 0.41 -8.89 -11.10
CA GLU A 77 -0.57 -9.65 -11.87
C GLU A 77 -1.95 -9.01 -11.74
N LEU A 78 -2.61 -8.76 -12.86
CA LEU A 78 -3.95 -8.22 -12.89
C LEU A 78 -4.96 -9.31 -12.49
N PRO A 79 -5.96 -9.01 -11.64
CA PRO A 79 -6.95 -10.00 -11.27
C PRO A 79 -7.78 -10.42 -12.50
N ALA A 80 -8.29 -11.66 -12.47
CA ALA A 80 -9.05 -12.26 -13.57
C ALA A 80 -10.35 -11.52 -13.92
N ASP A 81 -10.87 -10.80 -12.95
CA ASP A 81 -12.17 -10.14 -12.99
C ASP A 81 -12.05 -8.61 -13.14
N ILE A 82 -10.83 -8.08 -13.32
CA ILE A 82 -10.59 -6.65 -13.48
C ILE A 82 -11.52 -6.07 -14.57
N GLU A 83 -12.10 -4.91 -14.29
CA GLU A 83 -12.98 -4.22 -15.24
C GLU A 83 -12.17 -3.58 -16.37
N GLU A 84 -12.81 -3.38 -17.51
CA GLU A 84 -12.19 -2.65 -18.61
C GLU A 84 -12.02 -1.15 -18.29
N GLY A 85 -11.10 -0.52 -19.03
CA GLY A 85 -10.89 0.92 -19.01
C GLY A 85 -9.47 1.32 -18.60
N GLU A 86 -9.32 2.60 -18.27
CA GLU A 86 -8.03 3.21 -17.95
C GLU A 86 -7.68 3.04 -16.47
N TYR A 87 -6.41 2.73 -16.22
CA TYR A 87 -5.83 2.54 -14.89
C TYR A 87 -4.51 3.30 -14.78
N LEU A 88 -4.12 3.61 -13.54
CA LEU A 88 -2.83 4.18 -13.18
C LEU A 88 -2.02 3.16 -12.39
N VAL A 89 -0.88 2.75 -12.91
CA VAL A 89 0.13 2.02 -12.14
C VAL A 89 1.09 3.03 -11.52
N ASN A 90 1.35 2.87 -10.23
CA ASN A 90 2.19 3.74 -9.43
C ASN A 90 3.40 2.97 -8.93
N LEU A 91 4.55 3.62 -8.95
CA LEU A 91 5.78 3.15 -8.35
C LEU A 91 6.20 4.16 -7.28
N SER A 92 6.29 3.74 -6.04
CA SER A 92 6.61 4.59 -4.90
C SER A 92 7.39 3.84 -3.84
N SER A 93 7.78 4.53 -2.76
CA SER A 93 8.20 3.82 -1.55
C SER A 93 7.02 3.16 -0.84
N GLY A 94 7.30 2.21 0.07
CA GLY A 94 6.28 1.61 0.94
C GLY A 94 5.53 2.65 1.77
N TYR A 95 6.23 3.68 2.27
CA TYR A 95 5.64 4.79 3.01
C TYR A 95 4.58 5.54 2.20
N PHE A 96 4.89 5.91 0.95
CA PHE A 96 3.94 6.61 0.08
C PHE A 96 2.75 5.73 -0.30
N TRP A 97 2.99 4.43 -0.54
CA TRP A 97 1.90 3.48 -0.76
C TRP A 97 0.96 3.40 0.45
N LEU A 98 1.50 3.27 1.67
CA LEU A 98 0.70 3.20 2.89
C LEU A 98 -0.11 4.49 3.09
N SER A 99 0.51 5.64 2.84
CA SER A 99 -0.18 6.94 2.91
C SER A 99 -1.32 7.03 1.89
N ALA A 100 -1.15 6.48 0.70
CA ALA A 100 -2.20 6.44 -0.32
C ALA A 100 -3.32 5.47 0.06
N ASP A 101 -2.99 4.28 0.57
CA ASP A 101 -3.97 3.29 1.05
C ASP A 101 -4.80 3.85 2.21
N ALA A 102 -4.15 4.53 3.17
CA ALA A 102 -4.83 5.20 4.28
C ALA A 102 -5.72 6.37 3.83
N GLY A 103 -5.34 7.08 2.77
CA GLY A 103 -6.18 8.12 2.19
C GLY A 103 -7.41 7.58 1.46
N LEU A 104 -7.28 6.43 0.80
CA LEU A 104 -8.37 5.78 0.05
C LEU A 104 -9.33 5.02 0.97
N SER A 105 -8.81 4.33 1.99
CA SER A 105 -9.59 3.52 2.92
C SER A 105 -9.35 3.94 4.39
N PRO A 106 -9.70 5.18 4.81
CA PRO A 106 -9.38 5.68 6.15
C PRO A 106 -9.90 4.82 7.30
N GLU A 107 -11.08 4.21 7.12
CA GLU A 107 -11.72 3.35 8.12
C GLU A 107 -10.89 2.10 8.46
N LYS A 108 -10.01 1.62 7.56
CA LYS A 108 -9.06 0.53 7.83
C LYS A 108 -7.99 0.90 8.87
N TYR A 109 -7.74 2.20 9.01
CA TYR A 109 -6.71 2.77 9.89
C TYR A 109 -7.31 3.40 11.15
N LEU A 110 -8.60 3.16 11.40
CA LEU A 110 -9.32 3.53 12.62
C LEU A 110 -9.55 2.26 13.46
N PRO A 111 -8.67 1.93 14.42
CA PRO A 111 -8.81 0.70 15.18
C PRO A 111 -10.06 0.74 16.05
N GLU A 112 -10.72 -0.40 16.24
CA GLU A 112 -11.90 -0.53 17.10
C GLU A 112 -11.56 -1.01 18.52
N ASP A 113 -10.37 -1.55 18.71
CA ASP A 113 -9.86 -2.03 19.98
C ASP A 113 -8.33 -1.82 20.08
N LEU A 114 -7.77 -2.19 21.24
CA LEU A 114 -6.35 -2.01 21.53
C LEU A 114 -5.46 -2.95 20.71
N GLU A 115 -5.94 -4.14 20.37
CA GLU A 115 -5.19 -5.13 19.57
C GLU A 115 -4.98 -4.59 18.15
N GLN A 116 -6.05 -4.09 17.53
CA GLN A 116 -5.99 -3.44 16.22
C GLN A 116 -5.10 -2.19 16.23
N ALA A 117 -5.10 -1.43 17.33
CA ALA A 117 -4.18 -0.30 17.48
C ALA A 117 -2.71 -0.74 17.45
N PHE A 118 -2.36 -1.85 18.11
CA PHE A 118 -1.02 -2.41 18.06
C PHE A 118 -0.68 -2.98 16.67
N ASP A 119 -1.62 -3.61 15.99
CA ASP A 119 -1.43 -4.10 14.62
C ASP A 119 -1.10 -2.94 13.66
N LEU A 120 -1.84 -1.83 13.75
CA LEU A 120 -1.58 -0.64 12.94
C LEU A 120 -0.22 0.01 13.24
N LEU A 121 0.21 -0.01 14.50
CA LEU A 121 1.54 0.46 14.88
C LEU A 121 2.67 -0.46 14.39
N SER A 122 2.35 -1.73 14.16
CA SER A 122 3.27 -2.74 13.63
C SER A 122 3.35 -2.74 12.10
N LEU A 123 2.53 -1.92 11.41
CA LEU A 123 2.59 -1.76 9.96
C LEU A 123 3.90 -1.08 9.54
N GLU A 124 4.94 -1.88 9.37
CA GLU A 124 6.20 -1.45 8.76
C GLU A 124 6.03 -1.27 7.25
N SER A 125 5.43 -0.15 6.82
CA SER A 125 5.57 0.31 5.43
C SER A 125 6.76 1.26 5.36
N GLY A 126 7.95 0.70 5.58
CA GLY A 126 9.17 1.48 5.65
C GLY A 126 9.45 2.23 4.35
N SER A 127 10.19 3.33 4.45
CA SER A 127 10.82 3.96 3.28
C SER A 127 11.81 3.02 2.57
N ARG A 128 12.18 1.88 3.17
CA ARG A 128 13.12 0.87 2.65
C ARG A 128 12.42 -0.22 1.82
N SER A 129 11.40 0.14 1.06
CA SER A 129 10.79 -0.76 0.08
C SER A 129 10.41 0.02 -1.16
N LEU A 130 10.47 -0.65 -2.30
CA LEU A 130 9.93 -0.17 -3.56
C LEU A 130 8.61 -0.90 -3.81
N CYS A 131 7.55 -0.14 -4.03
CA CYS A 131 6.19 -0.65 -4.15
C CYS A 131 5.62 -0.27 -5.51
N LEU A 132 5.22 -1.27 -6.29
CA LEU A 132 4.42 -1.12 -7.49
C LEU A 132 2.97 -1.41 -7.14
N TRP A 133 2.05 -0.47 -7.37
CA TRP A 133 0.66 -0.62 -6.94
C TRP A 133 -0.32 0.11 -7.87
N LEU A 134 -1.56 -0.35 -7.90
CA LEU A 134 -2.65 0.33 -8.58
C LEU A 134 -3.98 0.11 -7.85
N VAL A 135 -4.87 1.08 -8.02
CA VAL A 135 -6.24 1.02 -7.49
C VAL A 135 -7.11 0.34 -8.54
N THR A 136 -7.78 -0.73 -8.15
CA THR A 136 -8.78 -1.38 -9.00
C THR A 136 -10.14 -0.75 -8.75
N LYS A 137 -11.04 -0.83 -9.73
CA LYS A 137 -12.43 -0.34 -9.59
C LYS A 137 -13.29 -1.22 -8.69
N ARG A 138 -12.74 -2.33 -8.17
CA ARG A 138 -13.43 -3.20 -7.23
C ARG A 138 -13.64 -2.48 -5.89
N GLN A 139 -14.88 -2.44 -5.48
CA GLN A 139 -15.25 -2.13 -4.11
C GLN A 139 -15.11 -3.41 -3.27
N GLY A 140 -14.22 -3.39 -2.30
CA GLY A 140 -14.21 -4.33 -1.17
C GLY A 140 -15.17 -3.83 -0.08
N VAL A 141 -15.24 -4.58 1.02
CA VAL A 141 -15.96 -4.15 2.22
C VAL A 141 -15.06 -4.26 3.43
N LEU A 142 -15.03 -3.20 4.22
CA LEU A 142 -14.50 -3.21 5.57
C LEU A 142 -15.60 -3.67 6.51
N ILE A 143 -15.31 -4.66 7.36
CA ILE A 143 -16.24 -5.16 8.37
C ILE A 143 -15.53 -5.08 9.71
N ASN A 144 -15.99 -4.16 10.57
CA ASN A 144 -15.38 -3.88 11.88
C ASN A 144 -13.87 -3.63 11.77
N GLY A 145 -13.47 -2.69 10.89
CA GLY A 145 -12.06 -2.32 10.66
C GLY A 145 -11.23 -3.35 9.88
N LYS A 146 -11.70 -4.59 9.69
CA LYS A 146 -10.99 -5.61 8.89
C LYS A 146 -11.32 -5.49 7.42
N ASP A 147 -10.28 -5.37 6.60
CA ASP A 147 -10.40 -5.24 5.16
C ASP A 147 -10.55 -6.61 4.50
N TYR A 148 -11.62 -6.78 3.73
CA TYR A 148 -11.84 -7.96 2.91
C TYR A 148 -11.71 -7.57 1.43
N GLU A 149 -10.49 -7.22 1.06
CA GLU A 149 -10.10 -6.94 -0.32
C GLU A 149 -10.28 -8.21 -1.18
N ASN A 150 -10.73 -8.04 -2.43
CA ASN A 150 -10.80 -9.11 -3.43
C ASN A 150 -11.70 -10.31 -3.07
N LEU A 151 -12.77 -10.10 -2.28
CA LEU A 151 -13.78 -11.14 -2.11
C LEU A 151 -14.46 -11.49 -3.45
N PRO A 152 -14.62 -12.79 -3.78
CA PRO A 152 -15.54 -13.18 -4.84
C PRO A 152 -16.92 -12.59 -4.58
N ARG A 153 -17.58 -12.10 -5.64
CA ARG A 153 -18.86 -11.39 -5.56
C ARG A 153 -19.91 -12.13 -4.72
N SER A 154 -19.97 -13.46 -4.82
CA SER A 154 -20.88 -14.30 -4.03
C SER A 154 -20.64 -14.24 -2.52
N LYS A 155 -19.38 -14.17 -2.06
CA LYS A 155 -19.04 -14.00 -0.63
C LYS A 155 -19.28 -12.57 -0.16
N TYR A 156 -18.96 -11.60 -1.01
CA TYR A 156 -19.25 -10.18 -0.74
C TYR A 156 -20.75 -9.95 -0.47
N GLU A 157 -21.63 -10.48 -1.34
CA GLU A 157 -23.08 -10.37 -1.19
C GLU A 157 -23.61 -11.06 0.07
N GLN A 158 -23.00 -12.16 0.50
CA GLN A 158 -23.33 -12.81 1.78
C GLN A 158 -22.91 -11.95 2.97
N MET A 159 -21.71 -11.38 2.96
CA MET A 159 -21.23 -10.51 4.02
C MET A 159 -22.04 -9.21 4.12
N LEU A 160 -22.54 -8.68 3.01
CA LEU A 160 -23.47 -7.54 2.99
C LEU A 160 -24.81 -7.82 3.70
N LYS A 161 -25.24 -9.08 3.82
CA LYS A 161 -26.52 -9.44 4.49
C LYS A 161 -26.43 -9.49 6.02
N THR A 162 -25.22 -9.56 6.60
CA THR A 162 -25.04 -9.60 8.06
C THR A 162 -25.35 -8.25 8.71
N ARG A 163 -26.43 -8.13 9.47
CA ARG A 163 -26.89 -6.83 10.03
C ARG A 163 -26.07 -6.27 11.20
N SER A 164 -25.23 -7.09 11.84
CA SER A 164 -24.57 -6.74 13.11
C SER A 164 -23.20 -6.08 13.01
N ALA A 165 -22.70 -5.79 11.81
CA ALA A 165 -21.36 -5.24 11.62
C ALA A 165 -21.37 -3.89 10.91
N ARG A 166 -20.46 -2.99 11.30
CA ARG A 166 -20.21 -1.72 10.61
C ARG A 166 -19.58 -2.04 9.26
N LYS A 167 -20.13 -1.48 8.18
CA LYS A 167 -19.68 -1.71 6.81
C LYS A 167 -19.31 -0.40 6.15
N SER A 168 -18.15 -0.35 5.52
CA SER A 168 -17.75 0.74 4.64
C SER A 168 -17.12 0.17 3.36
N PRO A 169 -17.24 0.89 2.22
CA PRO A 169 -16.55 0.49 1.01
C PRO A 169 -15.03 0.55 1.24
N SER A 170 -14.30 -0.47 0.78
CA SER A 170 -12.84 -0.39 0.62
C SER A 170 -12.47 -0.33 -0.85
N PHE A 171 -11.39 0.36 -1.15
CA PHE A 171 -10.79 0.31 -2.48
C PHE A 171 -9.84 -0.88 -2.52
N SER A 172 -9.96 -1.74 -3.54
CA SER A 172 -9.01 -2.83 -3.72
C SER A 172 -7.73 -2.30 -4.37
N LEU A 173 -6.64 -2.28 -3.62
CA LEU A 173 -5.29 -2.00 -4.11
C LEU A 173 -4.57 -3.33 -4.32
N ILE A 174 -4.13 -3.56 -5.56
CA ILE A 174 -3.15 -4.62 -5.81
C ILE A 174 -1.75 -4.03 -5.73
N LYS A 175 -0.81 -4.76 -5.12
CA LYS A 175 0.57 -4.31 -4.96
C LYS A 175 1.59 -5.42 -5.12
N SER A 176 2.81 -5.02 -5.45
CA SER A 176 4.02 -5.83 -5.43
C SER A 176 5.11 -5.03 -4.73
N MET A 177 5.76 -5.63 -3.74
CA MET A 177 6.72 -4.93 -2.88
C MET A 177 8.07 -5.63 -2.90
N LEU A 178 9.12 -4.84 -3.14
CA LEU A 178 10.50 -5.30 -3.17
C LEU A 178 11.29 -4.59 -2.06
N PRO A 179 11.78 -5.31 -1.03
CA PRO A 179 12.63 -4.74 0.01
C PRO A 179 13.90 -4.08 -0.58
N GLN A 180 14.38 -3.02 0.07
CA GLN A 180 15.60 -2.31 -0.31
C GLN A 180 16.50 -2.13 0.92
N ASN A 181 17.81 -2.11 0.69
CA ASN A 181 18.78 -1.87 1.76
C ASN A 181 18.93 -0.37 2.10
N PHE A 182 18.37 0.50 1.27
CA PHE A 182 18.37 1.96 1.40
C PHE A 182 16.94 2.50 1.36
N PRO A 183 16.68 3.66 1.99
CA PRO A 183 15.43 4.38 1.79
C PRO A 183 15.23 4.77 0.32
N VAL A 184 13.99 4.65 -0.13
CA VAL A 184 13.51 5.05 -1.45
C VAL A 184 12.63 6.29 -1.31
N THR A 185 12.78 7.23 -2.23
CA THR A 185 11.97 8.45 -2.30
C THR A 185 11.40 8.67 -3.70
N GLY A 186 10.39 9.54 -3.79
CA GLY A 186 9.71 9.87 -5.03
C GLY A 186 8.54 8.94 -5.35
N MET A 187 7.83 9.30 -6.42
CA MET A 187 6.73 8.53 -6.99
C MET A 187 6.68 8.77 -8.50
N LYS A 188 6.41 7.72 -9.26
CA LYS A 188 6.13 7.79 -10.70
C LYS A 188 4.87 7.03 -11.01
N SER A 189 4.11 7.52 -11.98
CA SER A 189 2.84 6.91 -12.38
C SER A 189 2.77 6.82 -13.89
N LEU A 190 2.22 5.71 -14.40
CA LEU A 190 1.94 5.52 -15.82
C LEU A 190 0.50 5.08 -16.02
N ARG A 191 -0.10 5.52 -17.13
CA ARG A 191 -1.42 5.06 -17.55
C ARG A 191 -1.30 3.82 -18.42
N PHE A 192 -2.26 2.92 -18.26
CA PHE A 192 -2.49 1.80 -19.15
C PHE A 192 -3.98 1.49 -19.25
N SER A 193 -4.36 0.78 -20.30
CA SER A 193 -5.74 0.35 -20.53
C SER A 193 -5.89 -1.15 -20.32
N VAL A 194 -7.04 -1.56 -19.82
CA VAL A 194 -7.45 -2.97 -19.76
C VAL A 194 -8.58 -3.19 -20.75
N LYS A 195 -8.43 -4.22 -21.61
CA LYS A 195 -9.46 -4.67 -22.55
C LYS A 195 -9.71 -6.16 -22.34
N LYS A 196 -10.97 -6.57 -22.30
CA LYS A 196 -11.38 -7.97 -22.41
C LYS A 196 -11.47 -8.28 -23.90
N ASP A 197 -11.11 -9.50 -24.26
CA ASP A 197 -11.31 -9.94 -25.63
C ASP A 197 -12.82 -10.02 -25.90
N ILE A 198 -13.26 -9.34 -26.97
CA ILE A 198 -14.58 -9.52 -27.54
C ILE A 198 -14.51 -10.86 -28.28
N TYR A 199 -14.79 -11.95 -27.58
CA TYR A 199 -15.11 -13.21 -28.27
C TYR A 199 -16.64 -13.29 -28.41
N GLU A 200 -17.07 -13.20 -29.67
CA GLU A 200 -18.39 -13.63 -30.17
C GLU A 200 -18.68 -15.10 -29.81
#